data_AF-A0A7X4DQW8-F1
#
_entry.id   AF-A0A7X4DQW8-F1
#
_cell.length_a   1.000
_cell.length_b   1.000
_cell.length_c   1.000
_cell.angle_alpha   90.00
_cell.angle_beta   90.00
_cell.angle_gamma   90.00
#
_symmetry.space_group_name_H-M   'P 1'
#
loop_
_entity.id
_entity.type
_entity.pdbx_description
1 polymer ?
#
loop_
_entity_poly.entity_id
_entity_poly.type
_entity_poly.pdbx_seq_one_letter_code
_entity_poly.pdbx_strand_id
1 'polypeptide(L)' 'MTEKAVSRYPVPDIKDMPDDVREAVLAVQEKAGFVPNVFLVLAHRPDEFRAFMAYHDALMERDGGLTQAEREMIVV' A
#
# COMPACT_ATOMS: atom_id res chain seq x y z
N MET A 1 -1.11 21.42 -17.65
CA MET A 1 -0.26 20.21 -17.69
C MET A 1 -1.16 19.05 -17.35
N THR A 2 -1.29 18.06 -18.22
CA THR A 2 -2.04 16.83 -17.89
C THR A 2 -1.20 16.05 -16.89
N GLU A 3 -1.72 15.83 -15.69
CA GLU A 3 -1.06 14.96 -14.71
C GLU A 3 -0.88 13.56 -15.30
N LYS A 4 0.30 13.00 -15.11
CA LYS A 4 0.60 11.64 -15.57
C LYS A 4 -0.19 10.67 -14.71
N ALA A 5 -0.95 9.79 -15.35
CA ALA A 5 -1.67 8.74 -14.64
C ALA A 5 -0.72 7.86 -13.82
N VAL A 6 -1.11 7.59 -12.57
CA VAL A 6 -0.33 6.76 -11.62
C VAL A 6 -0.40 5.26 -11.94
N SER A 7 -1.38 4.84 -12.76
CA SER A 7 -1.58 3.46 -13.17
C SER A 7 -2.08 3.37 -14.61
N ARG A 8 -1.78 2.23 -15.24
CA ARG A 8 -2.38 1.82 -16.51
C ARG A 8 -3.81 1.29 -16.33
N TYR A 9 -4.12 0.75 -15.15
CA TYR A 9 -5.43 0.17 -14.81
C TYR A 9 -6.30 1.19 -14.04
N PRO A 10 -7.63 1.01 -14.00
CA PRO A 10 -8.51 1.88 -13.22
C PRO A 10 -8.10 1.92 -11.75
N VAL A 11 -8.05 3.13 -11.18
CA VAL A 11 -7.82 3.35 -9.76
C VAL A 11 -9.18 3.66 -9.13
N PRO A 12 -9.68 2.83 -8.19
CA PRO A 12 -10.97 3.10 -7.55
C PRO A 12 -10.90 4.32 -6.64
N ASP A 13 -12.01 5.03 -6.49
CA ASP A 13 -12.17 6.06 -5.47
C ASP A 13 -12.21 5.39 -4.08
N ILE A 14 -11.66 6.04 -3.05
CA ILE A 14 -11.59 5.51 -1.68
C ILE A 14 -12.99 5.19 -1.13
N LYS A 15 -14.02 5.94 -1.55
CA LYS A 15 -15.41 5.67 -1.14
C LYS A 15 -15.98 4.37 -1.72
N ASP A 16 -15.44 3.90 -2.84
CA ASP A 16 -15.91 2.71 -3.55
C ASP A 16 -15.12 1.44 -3.15
N MET A 17 -14.09 1.59 -2.31
CA MET A 17 -13.31 0.46 -1.77
C MET A 17 -14.08 -0.29 -0.67
N PRO A 18 -13.83 -1.60 -0.50
CA PRO A 18 -14.25 -2.34 0.70
C PRO A 18 -13.74 -1.67 2.00
N ASP A 19 -14.50 -1.81 3.08
CA ASP A 19 -14.23 -1.09 4.35
C ASP A 19 -12.82 -1.32 4.88
N ASP A 20 -12.35 -2.57 4.90
CA ASP A 20 -11.02 -2.94 5.38
C ASP A 20 -9.88 -2.34 4.54
N VAL A 21 -10.04 -2.32 3.21
CA VAL A 21 -9.07 -1.69 2.30
C VAL A 21 -9.05 -0.17 2.49
N ARG A 22 -10.24 0.44 2.61
CA ARG A 22 -10.38 1.88 2.88
C ARG A 22 -9.74 2.26 4.20
N GLU A 23 -9.95 1.49 5.26
CA GLU A 23 -9.34 1.74 6.57
C GLU A 23 -7.81 1.70 6.50
N ALA A 24 -7.24 0.70 5.81
CA ALA A 24 -5.78 0.62 5.60
C ALA A 24 -5.23 1.84 4.83
N VAL A 25 -5.95 2.31 3.80
CA VAL A 25 -5.60 3.50 3.02
C VAL A 25 -5.64 4.78 3.87
N LEU A 26 -6.68 4.94 4.70
CA LEU A 26 -6.81 6.12 5.56
C LEU A 26 -5.77 6.12 6.70
N ALA A 27 -5.46 4.95 7.27
CA ALA A 27 -4.44 4.82 8.29
C ALA A 27 -3.05 5.23 7.79
N VAL A 28 -2.67 4.81 6.57
CA VAL A 28 -1.40 5.25 5.98
C VAL A 28 -1.43 6.75 5.64
N GLN A 29 -2.57 7.29 5.22
CA GLN A 29 -2.72 8.71 4.97
C GLN A 29 -2.48 9.55 6.23
N GLU A 30 -3.06 9.14 7.36
CA GLU A 30 -2.89 9.83 8.64
C GLU A 30 -1.43 9.79 9.11
N LYS A 31 -0.76 8.64 8.95
CA LYS A 31 0.64 8.45 9.35
C LYS A 31 1.64 9.19 8.46
N ALA A 32 1.45 9.15 7.14
CA ALA A 32 2.42 9.67 6.17
C ALA A 32 2.07 11.07 5.63
N GLY A 33 0.85 11.55 5.84
CA GLY A 33 0.33 12.81 5.28
C GLY A 33 -0.09 12.71 3.81
N PHE A 34 0.05 11.54 3.18
CA PHE A 34 -0.41 11.24 1.82
C PHE A 34 -0.65 9.73 1.67
N VAL A 35 -1.34 9.32 0.61
CA VAL A 35 -1.51 7.90 0.27
C VAL A 35 -0.46 7.49 -0.77
N PRO A 36 0.45 6.54 -0.48
CA PRO A 36 1.35 6.01 -1.48
C PRO A 36 0.58 5.33 -2.62
N ASN A 37 0.99 5.58 -3.88
CA ASN A 37 0.28 5.08 -5.05
C ASN A 37 0.04 3.57 -5.05
N VAL A 38 0.95 2.76 -4.46
CA VAL A 38 0.79 1.31 -4.38
C VAL A 38 -0.52 0.89 -3.71
N PHE A 39 -0.98 1.63 -2.69
CA PHE A 39 -2.24 1.35 -2.02
C PHE A 39 -3.44 1.58 -2.96
N LEU A 40 -3.45 2.72 -3.65
CA LEU A 40 -4.53 3.09 -4.58
C LEU A 40 -4.57 2.17 -5.81
N VAL A 41 -3.41 1.84 -6.35
CA VAL A 41 -3.29 1.05 -7.58
C VAL A 41 -3.67 -0.41 -7.32
N LEU A 42 -3.22 -1.00 -6.22
CA LEU A 42 -3.57 -2.39 -5.88
C LEU A 42 -5.01 -2.53 -5.38
N ALA A 43 -5.63 -1.46 -4.86
CA ALA A 43 -7.05 -1.49 -4.47
C ALA A 43 -8.00 -1.81 -5.66
N HIS A 44 -7.54 -1.69 -6.91
CA HIS A 44 -8.26 -2.21 -8.08
C HIS A 44 -8.60 -3.71 -7.95
N ARG A 45 -7.78 -4.47 -7.22
CA ARG A 45 -7.94 -5.90 -6.95
C ARG A 45 -7.87 -6.14 -5.44
N PRO A 46 -8.99 -6.00 -4.69
CA PRO A 46 -8.97 -6.04 -3.23
C PRO A 46 -8.35 -7.31 -2.64
N ASP A 47 -8.58 -8.47 -3.24
CA ASP A 47 -8.02 -9.74 -2.73
C ASP A 47 -6.50 -9.80 -2.93
N GLU A 48 -6.00 -9.27 -4.04
CA GLU A 48 -4.56 -9.16 -4.31
C GLU A 48 -3.92 -8.12 -3.37
N PHE A 49 -4.59 -6.99 -3.14
CA PHE A 49 -4.16 -5.97 -2.17
C PHE A 49 -3.99 -6.58 -0.76
N ARG A 50 -4.99 -7.32 -0.28
CA ARG A 50 -4.96 -7.96 1.05
C ARG A 50 -3.78 -8.92 1.18
N ALA A 51 -3.62 -9.80 0.19
CA ALA A 51 -2.52 -10.75 0.19
C ALA A 51 -1.15 -10.04 0.14
N PHE A 52 -1.03 -8.99 -0.68
CA PHE A 52 0.19 -8.20 -0.79
C PHE A 52 0.55 -7.52 0.54
N MET A 53 -0.39 -6.82 1.17
CA MET A 53 -0.15 -6.12 2.44
C MET A 53 0.16 -7.09 3.57
N ALA A 54 -0.60 -8.19 3.68
CA ALA A 54 -0.33 -9.22 4.68
C ALA A 54 1.08 -9.82 4.53
N TYR A 55 1.55 -10.02 3.30
CA TYR A 55 2.90 -10.54 3.06
C TYR A 55 3.99 -9.49 3.29
N HIS A 56 3.73 -8.24 2.91
CA HIS A 56 4.59 -7.11 3.23
C HIS A 56 4.82 -7.02 4.74
N ASP A 57 3.75 -6.99 5.53
CA ASP A 57 3.84 -6.83 6.99
C ASP A 57 4.55 -8.03 7.63
N ALA A 58 4.25 -9.24 7.17
CA ALA A 58 4.91 -10.46 7.63
C ALA A 58 6.43 -10.45 7.40
N LEU A 59 6.93 -9.74 6.38
CA LEU A 59 8.36 -9.62 6.08
C LEU A 59 9.00 -8.38 6.69
N MET A 60 8.29 -7.24 6.68
CA MET A 60 8.83 -5.95 7.05
C MET A 60 8.69 -5.66 8.54
N GLU A 61 7.66 -6.17 9.22
CA GLU A 61 7.37 -5.85 10.62
C GLU A 61 7.73 -6.97 11.61
N ARG A 62 7.97 -8.21 11.15
CA ARG A 62 8.33 -9.31 12.05
C ARG A 62 9.63 -9.02 12.82
N ASP A 63 9.73 -9.52 14.05
CA ASP A 63 11.01 -9.60 14.74
C ASP A 63 11.94 -10.60 14.03
N GLY A 64 13.21 -10.24 13.87
CA GLY A 64 14.17 -11.09 13.15
C GLY A 64 15.59 -10.54 13.21
N GLY A 65 16.51 -11.22 12.53
CA GLY A 65 17.93 -10.86 12.52
C GLY A 65 18.30 -9.63 11.69
N LEU A 66 17.36 -9.09 10.91
CA LEU A 66 17.54 -7.86 10.14
C LEU A 66 16.81 -6.70 10.80
N THR A 67 17.54 -5.61 10.99
CA THR A 67 16.99 -4.31 11.38
C THR A 67 16.08 -3.76 10.27
N GLN A 68 15.25 -2.77 10.62
CA GLN A 68 14.39 -2.10 9.64
C GLN A 68 15.21 -1.48 8.49
N ALA A 69 16.30 -0.79 8.81
CA ALA A 69 17.16 -0.16 7.81
C ALA A 69 17.80 -1.18 6.84
N GLU A 70 18.19 -2.36 7.33
CA GLU A 70 18.74 -3.41 6.47
C GLU A 70 17.69 -4.01 5.54
N ARG A 71 16.43 -4.13 5.97
CA ARG A 71 15.33 -4.58 5.11
C ARG A 71 15.09 -3.57 3.98
N GLU A 72 15.04 -2.28 4.32
CA GLU A 72 14.91 -1.22 3.31
C GLU A 72 16.09 -1.20 2.34
N MET A 73 17.33 -1.43 2.83
CA MET A 73 18.52 -1.49 1.97
C MET A 73 18.46 -2.62 0.93
N ILE A 74 17.73 -3.72 1.20
CA ILE A 74 17.54 -4.82 0.25
C ILE A 74 16.48 -4.47 -0.82
N VAL A 75 15.52 -3.61 -0.48
CA VAL A 75 14.44 -3.20 -1.39
C VAL A 75 14.90 -2.14 -2.41
N VAL A 76 15.86 -1.29 -2.02
CA VAL A 76 16.43 -0.19 -2.83
C VAL A 76 17.33 -0.71 -3.95
#